data_AF-A0A4P8XXE1-F1
#
_entry.id   AF-A0A4P8XXE1-F1
#
_cell.length_a   1.000
_cell.length_b   1.000
_cell.length_c   1.000
_cell.angle_alpha   90.00
_cell.angle_beta   90.00
_cell.angle_gamma   90.00
#
_symmetry.space_group_name_H-M   'P 1'
#
loop_
_entity.id
_entity.type
_entity.pdbx_description
1 polymer ?
#
loop_
_entity_poly.entity_id
_entity_poly.type
_entity_poly.pdbx_seq_one_letter_code
_entity_poly.pdbx_strand_id
1 'polypeptide(L)'
;MGERKYTFLKFFAYVIEIVIFYILEGVPNLFPEILQGKPLFLLPIALSIGFFEKEIPAMVYGIVCGSLIDFGVSSHFGFYTFSLAILCFFIGYIVENFFNLSLVFFLIVSVIAVPVLISLNFVFNYIVLGYSDYITYYVNHIVPIMIYTFIISPIFYGINKVIHNKFSVVK
;
A
#
# COMPACT_ATOMS: atom_id res chain seq x y z
N MET A 1 0.95 25.36 -20.39
CA MET A 1 1.66 24.12 -20.79
C MET A 1 2.55 23.55 -19.68
N GLY A 2 2.97 24.34 -18.67
CA GLY A 2 3.75 23.87 -17.52
C GLY A 2 3.00 22.91 -16.58
N GLU A 3 1.77 23.25 -16.17
CA GLU A 3 1.00 22.44 -15.20
C GLU A 3 0.77 20.98 -15.65
N ARG A 4 0.39 20.76 -16.91
CA ARG A 4 0.23 19.39 -17.46
C ARG A 4 1.53 18.57 -17.43
N LYS A 5 2.69 19.21 -17.58
CA LYS A 5 3.99 18.52 -17.53
C LYS A 5 4.31 18.06 -16.11
N TYR A 6 4.03 18.87 -15.10
CA TYR A 6 4.25 18.52 -13.70
C TYR A 6 3.33 17.39 -13.23
N THR A 7 2.04 17.42 -13.62
CA THR A 7 1.12 16.30 -13.35
C THR A 7 1.60 14.99 -13.99
N PHE A 8 2.08 15.05 -15.24
CA PHE A 8 2.63 13.88 -15.92
C PHE A 8 3.89 13.34 -15.24
N LEU A 9 4.81 14.21 -14.84
CA LEU A 9 6.03 13.81 -14.12
C LEU A 9 5.70 13.19 -12.74
N LYS A 10 4.72 13.73 -12.03
CA LYS A 10 4.24 13.17 -10.76
C LYS A 10 3.67 11.77 -10.96
N PHE A 11 2.82 11.58 -11.96
CA PHE A 11 2.27 10.28 -12.34
C PHE A 11 3.40 9.29 -12.65
N PHE A 12 4.37 9.71 -13.47
CA PHE A 12 5.49 8.86 -13.85
C PHE A 12 6.36 8.48 -12.63
N ALA A 13 6.57 9.40 -11.70
CA ALA A 13 7.32 9.14 -10.47
C ALA A 13 6.63 8.09 -9.58
N TYR A 14 5.31 8.19 -9.37
CA TYR A 14 4.56 7.18 -8.62
C TYR A 14 4.57 5.82 -9.33
N VAL A 15 4.41 5.79 -10.65
CA VAL A 15 4.49 4.53 -11.40
C VAL A 15 5.87 3.89 -11.27
N ILE A 16 6.95 4.67 -11.34
CA ILE A 16 8.31 4.16 -11.11
C ILE A 16 8.46 3.60 -9.70
N GLU A 17 7.98 4.31 -8.67
CA GLU A 17 8.01 3.83 -7.29
C GLU A 17 7.27 2.48 -7.17
N ILE A 18 6.03 2.41 -7.66
CA ILE A 18 5.21 1.19 -7.64
C ILE A 18 5.94 0.04 -8.33
N VAL A 19 6.48 0.24 -9.54
CA VAL A 19 7.15 -0.81 -10.30
C VAL A 19 8.44 -1.27 -9.61
N ILE A 20 9.26 -0.35 -9.11
CA ILE A 20 10.51 -0.70 -8.40
C ILE A 20 10.17 -1.55 -7.17
N PHE A 21 9.24 -1.10 -6.34
CA PHE A 21 8.91 -1.83 -5.11
C PHE A 21 8.17 -3.13 -5.38
N TYR A 22 7.34 -3.22 -6.43
CA TYR A 22 6.78 -4.50 -6.88
C TYR A 22 7.87 -5.49 -7.31
N ILE A 23 8.90 -5.05 -8.04
CA ILE A 23 10.02 -5.91 -8.43
C ILE A 23 10.81 -6.35 -7.18
N LEU A 24 11.08 -5.44 -6.24
CA LEU A 24 11.73 -5.76 -4.97
C LEU A 24 10.87 -6.73 -4.12
N GLU A 25 9.53 -6.63 -4.21
CA GLU A 25 8.60 -7.63 -3.65
C GLU A 25 8.69 -9.00 -4.33
N GLY A 26 9.22 -9.09 -5.54
CA GLY A 26 9.48 -10.36 -6.22
C GLY A 26 10.83 -11.01 -5.85
N VAL A 27 11.80 -10.24 -5.36
CA VAL A 27 13.16 -10.76 -5.11
C VAL A 27 13.20 -11.63 -3.83
N PRO A 28 13.60 -12.91 -3.91
CA PRO A 28 13.81 -13.77 -2.74
C PRO A 28 15.05 -13.33 -1.95
N ASN A 29 15.04 -13.46 -0.62
CA ASN A 29 16.16 -13.13 0.28
C ASN A 29 16.62 -11.66 0.33
N LEU A 30 15.83 -10.70 -0.20
CA LEU A 30 16.24 -9.30 -0.21
C LEU A 30 16.23 -8.65 1.18
N PHE A 31 15.34 -9.11 2.07
CA PHE A 31 15.25 -8.65 3.46
C PHE A 31 15.62 -9.80 4.38
N PRO A 32 16.28 -9.52 5.53
CA PRO A 32 16.62 -10.55 6.48
C PRO A 32 15.33 -11.28 6.87
N GLU A 33 15.28 -12.58 6.57
CA GLU A 33 14.17 -13.48 6.89
C GLU A 33 14.06 -13.72 8.40
N ILE A 34 14.07 -12.65 9.20
CA ILE A 34 13.65 -12.74 10.59
C ILE A 34 12.18 -13.20 10.52
N LEU A 35 11.94 -14.44 10.94
CA LEU A 35 10.64 -15.11 10.87
C LEU A 35 10.07 -15.32 9.45
N GLN A 36 10.91 -15.34 8.39
CA GLN A 36 10.46 -15.56 6.99
C GLN A 36 9.38 -14.59 6.47
N GLY A 37 9.14 -13.47 7.18
CA GLY A 37 8.14 -12.50 6.80
C GLY A 37 8.69 -11.48 5.82
N LYS A 38 8.06 -11.34 4.65
CA LYS A 38 8.41 -10.30 3.66
C LYS A 38 7.41 -9.13 3.74
N PRO A 39 7.87 -7.87 3.86
CA PRO A 39 6.96 -6.72 3.83
C PRO A 39 6.24 -6.60 2.48
N LEU A 40 4.97 -6.20 2.55
CA LEU A 40 4.13 -5.90 1.39
C LEU A 40 4.16 -4.39 1.12
N PHE A 41 5.24 -3.90 0.50
CA PHE A 41 5.51 -2.50 0.16
C PHE A 41 4.41 -1.78 -0.63
N LEU A 42 3.73 -2.45 -1.56
CA LEU A 42 2.70 -1.84 -2.39
C LEU A 42 1.50 -1.35 -1.59
N LEU A 43 1.23 -1.97 -0.44
CA LEU A 43 0.15 -1.59 0.45
C LEU A 43 0.37 -0.21 1.11
N PRO A 44 1.49 0.06 1.82
CA PRO A 44 1.79 1.39 2.33
C PRO A 44 2.08 2.42 1.24
N ILE A 45 2.58 2.02 0.06
CA ILE A 45 2.71 2.93 -1.09
C ILE A 45 1.31 3.41 -1.53
N ALA A 46 0.35 2.51 -1.71
CA ALA A 46 -1.01 2.86 -2.10
C ALA A 46 -1.69 3.79 -1.09
N LEU A 47 -1.56 3.48 0.22
CA LEU A 47 -2.07 4.33 1.29
C LEU A 47 -1.41 5.70 1.26
N SER A 48 -0.09 5.76 1.08
CA SER A 48 0.66 7.00 1.06
C SER A 48 0.28 7.89 -0.12
N ILE A 49 0.21 7.33 -1.34
CA ILE A 49 -0.24 8.08 -2.52
C ILE A 49 -1.68 8.57 -2.31
N GLY A 50 -2.56 7.72 -1.75
CA GLY A 50 -3.93 8.10 -1.44
C GLY A 50 -4.04 9.27 -0.46
N PHE A 51 -3.08 9.45 0.43
CA PHE A 51 -3.01 10.61 1.32
C PHE A 51 -2.64 11.91 0.59
N PHE A 52 -1.90 11.86 -0.52
CA PHE A 52 -1.43 13.06 -1.22
C PHE A 52 -2.25 13.41 -2.47
N GLU A 53 -3.12 12.50 -2.91
CA GLU A 53 -3.93 12.69 -4.10
C GLU A 53 -5.42 12.79 -3.77
N LYS A 54 -6.19 13.38 -4.69
CA LYS A 54 -7.66 13.45 -4.61
C LYS A 54 -8.28 12.05 -4.67
N GLU A 55 -9.56 11.93 -4.32
CA GLU A 55 -10.31 10.68 -4.21
C GLU A 55 -10.22 9.79 -5.47
N ILE A 56 -10.40 10.35 -6.68
CA ILE A 56 -10.38 9.55 -7.91
C ILE A 56 -8.96 9.07 -8.27
N PRO A 57 -7.93 9.93 -8.35
CA PRO A 57 -6.56 9.45 -8.56
C PRO A 57 -6.09 8.47 -7.47
N ALA A 58 -6.41 8.75 -6.19
CA ALA A 58 -6.09 7.86 -5.07
C ALA A 58 -6.69 6.46 -5.27
N MET A 59 -7.97 6.39 -5.63
CA MET A 59 -8.64 5.13 -5.97
C MET A 59 -7.93 4.38 -7.12
N VAL A 60 -7.54 5.09 -8.18
CA VAL A 60 -6.86 4.48 -9.34
C VAL A 60 -5.52 3.88 -8.93
N TYR A 61 -4.71 4.58 -8.13
CA TYR A 61 -3.46 4.00 -7.60
C TYR A 61 -3.72 2.84 -6.65
N GLY A 62 -4.79 2.90 -5.84
CA GLY A 62 -5.25 1.79 -5.03
C GLY A 62 -5.58 0.55 -5.86
N ILE A 63 -6.29 0.70 -6.97
CA ILE A 63 -6.58 -0.38 -7.94
C ILE A 63 -5.29 -0.95 -8.50
N VAL A 64 -4.38 -0.10 -8.99
CA VAL A 64 -3.12 -0.55 -9.61
C VAL A 64 -2.26 -1.33 -8.61
N CYS A 65 -2.01 -0.77 -7.42
CA CYS A 65 -1.24 -1.46 -6.38
C CYS A 65 -1.94 -2.74 -5.94
N GLY A 66 -3.26 -2.71 -5.74
CA GLY A 66 -4.03 -3.88 -5.32
C GLY A 66 -4.00 -5.01 -6.34
N SER A 67 -4.08 -4.69 -7.64
CA SER A 67 -3.97 -5.69 -8.70
C SER A 67 -2.58 -6.32 -8.77
N LEU A 68 -1.53 -5.54 -8.56
CA LEU A 68 -0.16 -6.06 -8.51
C LEU A 68 0.06 -6.96 -7.29
N ILE A 69 -0.46 -6.58 -6.12
CA ILE A 69 -0.44 -7.43 -4.92
C ILE A 69 -1.19 -8.74 -5.19
N ASP A 70 -2.39 -8.65 -5.80
CA ASP A 70 -3.20 -9.83 -6.08
C ASP A 70 -2.46 -10.81 -6.99
N PHE A 71 -1.70 -10.33 -7.98
CA PHE A 71 -0.86 -11.17 -8.84
C PHE A 71 0.33 -11.82 -8.11
N GLY A 72 0.89 -11.15 -7.11
CA GLY A 72 2.09 -11.63 -6.41
C GLY A 72 1.82 -12.53 -5.21
N VAL A 73 0.70 -12.31 -4.50
CA VAL A 73 0.50 -12.85 -3.14
C VAL A 73 -0.79 -13.65 -3.00
N SER A 74 -1.84 -13.30 -3.73
CA SER A 74 -3.17 -13.89 -3.53
C SER A 74 -3.43 -15.03 -4.51
N SER A 75 -4.15 -16.06 -4.07
CA SER A 75 -4.67 -17.09 -4.98
C SER A 75 -5.91 -16.62 -5.76
N HIS A 76 -6.49 -15.48 -5.36
CA HIS A 76 -7.75 -14.96 -5.87
C HIS A 76 -7.58 -13.51 -6.33
N PHE A 77 -7.64 -13.29 -7.64
CA PHE A 77 -7.57 -11.95 -8.19
C PHE A 77 -8.74 -11.09 -7.70
N GLY A 78 -8.45 -9.90 -7.19
CA GLY A 78 -9.44 -8.87 -6.88
C GLY A 78 -9.53 -8.48 -5.40
N PHE A 79 -9.01 -9.28 -4.46
CA PHE A 79 -9.17 -8.98 -3.03
C PHE A 79 -8.52 -7.64 -2.66
N TYR A 80 -7.21 -7.48 -2.92
CA TYR A 80 -6.53 -6.22 -2.65
C TYR A 80 -6.94 -5.14 -3.64
N THR A 81 -7.22 -5.50 -4.90
CA THR A 81 -7.71 -4.56 -5.91
C THR A 81 -8.94 -3.78 -5.43
N PHE A 82 -10.00 -4.47 -5.01
CA PHE A 82 -11.22 -3.80 -4.57
C PHE A 82 -11.04 -3.14 -3.20
N SER A 83 -10.34 -3.81 -2.27
CA SER A 83 -10.16 -3.29 -0.92
C SER A 83 -9.34 -1.99 -0.90
N LEU A 84 -8.25 -1.93 -1.65
CA LEU A 84 -7.42 -0.72 -1.77
C LEU A 84 -8.09 0.35 -2.62
N ALA A 85 -8.87 0.00 -3.64
CA ALA A 85 -9.66 0.99 -4.38
C ALA A 85 -10.59 1.77 -3.45
N ILE A 86 -11.38 1.05 -2.65
CA ILE A 86 -12.35 1.64 -1.72
C ILE A 86 -11.61 2.42 -0.63
N LEU A 87 -10.58 1.83 -0.04
CA LEU A 87 -9.83 2.46 1.05
C LEU A 87 -9.12 3.74 0.59
N CYS A 88 -8.41 3.70 -0.52
CA CYS A 88 -7.71 4.88 -1.06
C CYS A 88 -8.69 5.96 -1.52
N PHE A 89 -9.87 5.61 -2.05
CA PHE A 89 -10.93 6.58 -2.35
C PHE A 89 -11.34 7.36 -1.10
N PHE A 90 -11.67 6.64 -0.01
CA PHE A 90 -12.09 7.28 1.24
C PHE A 90 -10.97 8.08 1.90
N ILE A 91 -9.73 7.58 1.85
CA ILE A 91 -8.57 8.32 2.36
C ILE A 91 -8.41 9.65 1.60
N GLY A 92 -8.39 9.62 0.27
CA GLY A 92 -8.27 10.83 -0.54
C GLY A 92 -9.42 11.82 -0.26
N TYR A 93 -10.65 11.31 -0.17
CA TYR A 93 -11.82 12.13 0.18
C TYR A 93 -11.73 12.76 1.58
N ILE A 94 -11.33 11.98 2.59
CA ILE A 94 -11.23 12.44 3.98
C ILE A 94 -10.11 13.48 4.13
N VAL A 95 -8.97 13.23 3.50
CA VAL A 95 -7.82 14.14 3.58
C VAL A 95 -8.08 15.44 2.83
N GLU A 96 -8.77 15.41 1.69
CA GLU A 96 -9.14 16.63 0.96
C GLU A 96 -10.10 17.53 1.76
N ASN A 97 -11.03 16.93 2.53
CA ASN A 97 -12.14 17.67 3.14
C ASN A 97 -11.98 17.95 4.65
N PHE A 98 -11.25 17.13 5.40
CA PHE A 98 -11.35 17.13 6.87
C PHE A 98 -10.01 17.23 7.63
N PHE A 99 -8.88 16.85 7.05
CA PHE A 99 -7.62 16.71 7.79
C PHE A 99 -6.43 17.43 7.17
N ASN A 100 -5.60 18.03 8.02
CA ASN A 100 -4.26 18.45 7.63
C ASN A 100 -3.38 17.23 7.39
N LEU A 101 -2.62 17.26 6.29
CA LEU A 101 -1.61 16.24 5.95
C LEU A 101 -0.58 16.11 7.07
N SER A 102 -0.73 15.10 7.93
CA SER A 102 0.22 14.80 9.00
C SER A 102 0.70 13.35 8.93
N LEU A 103 1.96 13.15 9.28
CA LEU A 103 2.55 11.82 9.40
C LEU A 103 1.80 10.99 10.45
N VAL A 104 1.36 11.62 11.55
CA VAL A 104 0.62 10.94 12.62
C VAL A 104 -0.69 10.35 12.10
N PHE A 105 -1.48 11.13 11.34
CA PHE A 105 -2.74 10.64 10.78
C PHE A 105 -2.50 9.47 9.81
N PHE A 106 -1.47 9.55 8.97
CA PHE A 106 -1.06 8.45 8.11
C PHE A 106 -0.69 7.19 8.88
N LEU A 107 0.04 7.30 10.00
CA LEU A 107 0.38 6.15 10.83
C LEU A 107 -0.84 5.54 11.52
N ILE A 108 -1.82 6.34 11.95
CA ILE A 108 -3.09 5.84 12.52
C ILE A 108 -3.87 5.06 11.46
N VAL A 109 -3.97 5.57 10.23
CA VAL A 109 -4.62 4.82 9.15
C VAL A 109 -3.84 3.54 8.84
N SER A 110 -2.52 3.62 8.76
CA SER A 110 -1.66 2.48 8.44
C SER A 110 -1.71 1.37 9.49
N VAL A 111 -1.71 1.72 10.79
CA VAL A 111 -1.74 0.72 11.88
C VAL A 111 -3.05 -0.07 11.92
N ILE A 112 -4.12 0.47 11.33
CA ILE A 112 -5.41 -0.21 11.21
C ILE A 112 -5.52 -0.94 9.87
N ALA A 113 -5.23 -0.26 8.77
CA ALA A 113 -5.39 -0.79 7.42
C ALA A 113 -4.49 -1.99 7.14
N VAL A 114 -3.22 -1.93 7.55
CA VAL A 114 -2.23 -2.99 7.29
C VAL A 114 -2.68 -4.31 7.95
N PRO A 115 -2.97 -4.39 9.27
CA PRO A 115 -3.42 -5.64 9.87
C PRO A 115 -4.75 -6.13 9.31
N VAL A 116 -5.73 -5.24 9.09
CA VAL A 116 -7.06 -5.62 8.62
C VAL A 116 -7.00 -6.27 7.24
N LEU A 117 -6.32 -5.63 6.28
CA LEU A 117 -6.25 -6.13 4.90
C LEU A 117 -5.48 -7.46 4.82
N ILE A 118 -4.34 -7.55 5.50
CA ILE A 118 -3.51 -8.77 5.48
C ILE A 118 -4.22 -9.93 6.19
N SER A 119 -4.85 -9.66 7.35
CA SER A 119 -5.59 -10.70 8.08
C SER A 119 -6.80 -11.19 7.30
N LEU A 120 -7.55 -10.28 6.69
CA LEU A 120 -8.72 -10.64 5.91
C LEU A 120 -8.33 -11.43 4.66
N ASN A 121 -7.24 -11.05 3.97
CA ASN A 121 -6.66 -11.86 2.90
C ASN A 121 -6.29 -13.27 3.38
N PHE A 122 -5.70 -13.39 4.57
CA PHE A 122 -5.38 -14.69 5.16
C PHE A 122 -6.63 -15.54 5.44
N VAL A 123 -7.71 -14.95 5.97
CA VAL A 123 -8.98 -15.66 6.20
C VAL A 123 -9.49 -16.28 4.89
N PHE A 124 -9.53 -15.49 3.81
CA PHE A 124 -10.02 -15.96 2.51
C PHE A 124 -9.11 -17.02 1.87
N ASN A 125 -7.79 -16.90 2.00
CA ASN A 125 -6.87 -17.82 1.33
C ASN A 125 -6.51 -19.07 2.15
N TYR A 126 -6.56 -19.02 3.49
CA TYR A 126 -6.14 -20.14 4.34
C TYR A 126 -7.29 -20.76 5.12
N ILE A 127 -8.14 -19.96 5.76
CA ILE A 127 -9.21 -20.50 6.61
C ILE A 127 -10.35 -21.06 5.75
N VAL A 128 -10.81 -20.31 4.75
CA VAL A 128 -11.91 -20.75 3.86
C VAL A 128 -11.53 -22.00 3.05
N LEU A 129 -10.25 -22.15 2.71
CA LEU A 129 -9.74 -23.34 2.01
C LEU A 129 -9.50 -24.54 2.93
N GLY A 130 -9.68 -24.40 4.25
CA GLY A 130 -9.69 -25.52 5.19
C GLY A 130 -8.30 -26.09 5.55
N TYR A 131 -7.24 -25.28 5.48
CA TYR A 131 -5.91 -25.72 5.92
C TYR A 131 -5.87 -25.96 7.44
N SER A 132 -5.20 -27.03 7.88
CA SER A 132 -5.22 -27.49 9.28
C SER A 132 -4.33 -26.69 10.24
N ASP A 133 -3.17 -26.19 9.79
CA ASP A 133 -2.17 -25.51 10.64
C ASP A 133 -2.21 -23.97 10.54
N TYR A 134 -3.41 -23.42 10.34
CA TYR A 134 -3.60 -22.00 10.04
C TYR A 134 -3.15 -21.07 11.17
N ILE A 135 -3.29 -21.45 12.44
CA ILE A 135 -2.91 -20.60 13.60
C ILE A 135 -1.39 -20.41 13.65
N THR A 136 -0.63 -21.51 13.55
CA THR A 136 0.84 -21.48 13.60
C THR A 136 1.40 -20.68 12.43
N TYR A 137 0.83 -20.85 11.23
CA TYR A 137 1.20 -20.05 10.07
C TYR A 137 0.87 -18.57 10.24
N TYR A 138 -0.29 -18.24 10.81
CA TYR A 138 -0.68 -16.86 11.06
C TYR A 138 0.31 -16.14 11.98
N VAL A 139 0.69 -16.76 13.10
CA VAL A 139 1.60 -16.16 14.08
C VAL A 139 3.02 -16.06 13.53
N ASN A 140 3.51 -17.10 12.86
CA ASN A 140 4.91 -17.16 12.44
C ASN A 140 5.20 -16.44 11.13
N HIS A 141 4.21 -16.26 10.25
CA HIS A 141 4.40 -15.66 8.92
C HIS A 141 3.57 -14.39 8.73
N ILE A 142 2.26 -14.44 9.00
CA ILE A 142 1.35 -13.33 8.69
C ILE A 142 1.56 -12.13 9.64
N VAL A 143 1.76 -12.37 10.94
CA VAL A 143 2.02 -11.29 11.91
C VAL A 143 3.34 -10.55 11.61
N PRO A 144 4.48 -11.22 11.35
CA PRO A 144 5.70 -10.54 10.91
C PRO A 144 5.51 -9.70 9.65
N ILE A 145 4.78 -10.19 8.64
CA ILE A 145 4.46 -9.42 7.43
C ILE A 145 3.73 -8.13 7.78
N MET A 146 2.73 -8.17 8.68
CA MET A 146 2.02 -6.96 9.12
C MET A 146 2.97 -5.97 9.82
N ILE A 147 3.82 -6.46 10.73
CA ILE A 147 4.75 -5.62 11.49
C ILE A 147 5.75 -4.95 10.54
N TYR A 148 6.37 -5.71 9.64
CA TYR A 148 7.33 -5.15 8.69
C TYR A 148 6.67 -4.17 7.72
N THR A 149 5.47 -4.48 7.24
CA THR A 149 4.70 -3.61 6.36
C THR A 149 4.35 -2.29 7.06
N PHE A 150 4.00 -2.32 8.35
CA PHE A 150 3.74 -1.10 9.12
C PHE A 150 5.00 -0.29 9.41
N ILE A 151 6.11 -0.96 9.79
CA ILE A 151 7.39 -0.30 10.12
C ILE A 151 7.94 0.46 8.91
N ILE A 152 7.75 -0.06 7.69
CA ILE A 152 8.22 0.60 6.47
C ILE A 152 7.28 1.72 5.99
N SER A 153 6.01 1.75 6.41
CA SER A 153 5.03 2.77 6.01
C SER A 153 5.51 4.24 6.11
N PRO A 154 6.17 4.69 7.19
CA PRO A 154 6.62 6.08 7.30
C PRO A 154 7.64 6.48 6.23
N ILE A 155 8.42 5.53 5.72
CA ILE A 155 9.41 5.79 4.66
C ILE A 155 8.70 6.13 3.35
N PHE A 156 7.68 5.36 2.98
CA PHE A 156 6.87 5.64 1.79
C PHE A 156 6.08 6.93 1.89
N TYR A 157 5.59 7.26 3.09
CA TYR A 157 5.03 8.59 3.36
C TYR A 157 6.03 9.70 3.07
N GLY A 158 7.28 9.55 3.53
CA GLY A 158 8.35 10.52 3.25
C GLY A 158 8.66 10.65 1.76
N ILE A 159 8.82 9.53 1.05
CA ILE A 159 9.10 9.50 -0.40
C ILE A 159 7.98 10.21 -1.17
N ASN A 160 6.74 9.81 -0.93
CA ASN A 160 5.58 10.36 -1.63
C ASN A 160 5.30 11.81 -1.25
N LYS A 161 5.60 12.23 -0.02
CA LYS A 161 5.56 13.66 0.36
C LYS A 161 6.56 14.47 -0.47
N VAL A 162 7.77 13.96 -0.69
CA VAL A 162 8.79 14.63 -1.49
C VAL A 162 8.38 14.68 -2.97
N ILE A 163 7.88 13.56 -3.52
CA ILE A 163 7.36 13.51 -4.90
C ILE A 163 6.22 14.51 -5.06
N HIS A 164 5.22 14.45 -4.18
CA HIS A 164 4.09 15.36 -4.21
C HIS A 164 4.57 16.80 -4.13
N ASN A 165 5.35 17.21 -3.13
CA ASN A 165 5.79 18.60 -2.96
C ASN A 165 6.66 19.10 -4.14
N LYS A 166 7.48 18.25 -4.77
CA LYS A 166 8.30 18.64 -5.91
C LYS A 166 7.50 18.86 -7.19
N PHE A 167 6.45 18.06 -7.40
CA PHE A 167 5.68 18.08 -8.66
C PHE A 167 4.27 18.68 -8.52
N SER A 168 3.84 19.06 -7.31
CA SER A 168 2.58 19.78 -7.07
C SER A 168 2.75 21.31 -7.06
N VAL A 169 3.97 21.83 -7.20
CA VAL A 169 4.26 23.27 -7.17
C VAL A 169 4.70 23.78 -8.55
N VAL A 170 3.74 24.32 -9.30
CA VAL A 170 3.76 25.76 -9.67
C VAL A 170 2.31 26.24 -9.53
N LYS A 171 1.99 26.86 -8.39
CA LYS A 171 1.01 27.96 -8.35
C LYS A 171 1.80 29.24 -8.20
#